data_AF-A0A7R6WXT0-F1
#
_entry.id   AF-A0A7R6WXT0-F1
#
_cell.length_a   1.000
_cell.length_b   1.000
_cell.length_c   1.000
_cell.angle_alpha   90.00
_cell.angle_beta   90.00
_cell.angle_gamma   90.00
#
_symmetry.space_group_name_H-M   'P 1'
#
loop_
_entity.id
_entity.type
_entity.pdbx_description
1 polymer ?
#
loop_
_entity_poly.entity_id
_entity_poly.type
_entity_poly.pdbx_seq_one_letter_code
_entity_poly.pdbx_strand_id
1 'polypeptide(L)'
;MTKFALYVPIVAKPGKEEEVANFLRSAVPLVNAEPGTISWYAIQGGPASFAIFDTFDDEAGRDAHLNGKVAAALMEKIKAGDMFAEPPEIHKLVIIADKPAK
;
A
#
# COMPACT_ATOMS: atom_id res chain seq x y z
N MET A 1 19.33 0.26 -4.95
CA MET A 1 19.06 1.72 -4.92
C MET A 1 17.64 1.86 -5.35
N THR A 2 16.84 2.46 -4.50
CA THR A 2 15.39 2.50 -4.65
C THR A 2 15.02 3.50 -5.75
N LYS A 3 14.35 3.02 -6.80
CA LYS A 3 14.07 3.80 -8.01
C LYS A 3 12.58 3.98 -8.26
N PHE A 4 11.76 3.10 -7.68
CA PHE A 4 10.33 3.06 -7.94
C PHE A 4 9.57 3.05 -6.64
N ALA A 5 8.34 3.57 -6.68
CA ALA A 5 7.40 3.50 -5.57
C ALA A 5 5.98 3.30 -6.08
N LEU A 6 5.10 2.86 -5.18
CA LEU A 6 3.66 3.05 -5.32
C LEU A 6 3.16 3.98 -4.22
N TYR A 7 2.15 4.76 -4.58
CA TYR A 7 1.33 5.50 -3.64
C TYR A 7 -0.13 5.14 -3.87
N VAL A 8 -0.81 4.69 -2.83
CA VAL A 8 -2.20 4.24 -2.88
C VAL A 8 -2.99 5.00 -1.81
N PRO A 9 -3.60 6.15 -2.13
CA PRO A 9 -4.46 6.88 -1.21
C PRO A 9 -5.73 6.07 -0.93
N ILE A 10 -6.15 6.03 0.32
CA ILE A 10 -7.32 5.29 0.79
C ILE A 10 -8.15 6.21 1.68
N VAL A 11 -9.42 6.37 1.32
CA VAL A 11 -10.40 7.07 2.15
C VAL A 11 -11.37 6.05 2.73
N ALA A 12 -11.46 5.97 4.05
CA ALA A 12 -12.40 5.09 4.73
C ALA A 12 -13.84 5.64 4.62
N LYS A 13 -14.83 4.76 4.54
CA LYS A 13 -16.22 5.13 4.77
C LYS A 13 -16.42 5.58 6.23
N PRO A 14 -17.41 6.44 6.51
CA PRO A 14 -17.76 6.79 7.88
C PRO A 14 -18.04 5.55 8.74
N GLY A 15 -17.35 5.42 9.88
CA GLY A 15 -17.47 4.28 10.79
C GLY A 15 -16.66 3.05 10.42
N LYS A 16 -15.81 3.13 9.38
CA LYS A 16 -14.93 2.06 8.91
C LYS A 16 -13.44 2.36 9.11
N GLU A 17 -13.11 3.46 9.77
CA GLU A 17 -11.74 3.96 9.94
C GLU A 17 -10.86 2.95 10.67
N GLU A 18 -11.35 2.38 11.78
CA GLU A 18 -10.62 1.36 12.54
C GLU A 18 -10.48 0.06 11.74
N GLU A 19 -11.50 -0.34 10.99
CA GLU A 19 -11.44 -1.52 10.14
C GLU A 19 -10.39 -1.36 9.04
N VAL A 20 -10.32 -0.20 8.39
CA VAL A 20 -9.29 0.14 7.40
C VAL A 20 -7.90 0.11 8.05
N ALA A 21 -7.73 0.74 9.21
CA ALA A 21 -6.45 0.73 9.91
C ALA A 21 -6.00 -0.69 10.28
N ASN A 22 -6.91 -1.54 10.74
CA ASN A 22 -6.61 -2.93 11.10
C ASN A 22 -6.31 -3.80 9.87
N PHE A 23 -7.03 -3.59 8.77
CA PHE A 23 -6.74 -4.22 7.49
C PHE A 23 -5.32 -3.86 7.00
N LEU A 24 -4.94 -2.58 7.05
CA LEU A 24 -3.61 -2.17 6.63
C LEU A 24 -2.52 -2.78 7.52
N ARG A 25 -2.72 -2.81 8.84
CA ARG A 25 -1.76 -3.46 9.76
C ARG A 25 -1.64 -4.96 9.52
N SER A 26 -2.72 -5.64 9.15
CA SER A 26 -2.70 -7.08 8.91
C SER A 26 -1.93 -7.48 7.65
N ALA A 27 -1.61 -6.52 6.77
CA ALA A 27 -0.79 -6.76 5.59
C ALA A 27 0.71 -6.92 5.88
N VAL A 28 1.21 -6.52 7.06
CA VAL A 28 2.65 -6.55 7.40
C VAL A 28 3.30 -7.92 7.18
N PRO A 29 2.73 -9.06 7.64
CA PRO A 29 3.33 -10.37 7.39
C PRO A 29 3.38 -10.75 5.90
N LEU A 30 2.46 -10.21 5.08
CA LEU A 30 2.43 -10.48 3.64
C LEU A 30 3.56 -9.75 2.93
N VAL A 31 3.75 -8.45 3.21
CA VAL A 31 4.84 -7.65 2.62
C VAL A 31 6.21 -8.10 3.10
N ASN A 32 6.34 -8.60 4.33
CA ASN A 32 7.59 -9.19 4.82
C ASN A 32 8.05 -10.41 4.00
N ALA A 33 7.15 -11.07 3.29
CA ALA A 33 7.46 -12.20 2.41
C ALA A 33 7.79 -11.77 0.97
N GLU A 34 7.82 -10.47 0.67
CA GLU A 34 8.06 -9.93 -0.67
C GLU A 34 9.50 -9.40 -0.78
N PRO A 35 10.45 -10.18 -1.36
CA PRO A 35 11.86 -9.78 -1.40
C PRO A 35 12.12 -8.54 -2.27
N GLY A 36 11.21 -8.23 -3.21
CA GLY A 36 11.32 -7.05 -4.08
C GLY A 36 10.80 -5.76 -3.46
N THR A 37 10.04 -5.84 -2.37
CA THR A 37 9.48 -4.69 -1.64
C THR A 37 10.51 -4.21 -0.63
N ILE A 38 11.25 -3.15 -0.96
CA ILE A 38 12.39 -2.66 -0.17
C ILE A 38 11.95 -2.02 1.14
N SER A 39 10.88 -1.24 1.07
CA SER A 39 10.24 -0.67 2.25
C SER A 39 8.75 -0.56 2.00
N TRP A 40 7.95 -0.73 3.05
CA TRP A 40 6.50 -0.65 2.97
C TRP A 40 5.94 0.08 4.18
N TYR A 41 4.97 0.96 3.95
CA TYR A 41 4.34 1.78 4.98
C TYR A 41 2.83 1.82 4.77
N ALA A 42 2.08 1.52 5.83
CA ALA A 42 0.71 1.97 5.98
C ALA A 42 0.70 3.27 6.79
N ILE A 43 0.14 4.32 6.22
CA ILE A 43 0.20 5.68 6.75
C ILE A 43 -1.23 6.17 7.02
N GLN A 44 -1.41 6.94 8.09
CA GLN A 44 -2.64 7.66 8.39
C GLN A 44 -2.36 9.17 8.33
N GLY A 45 -2.96 9.84 7.34
CA GLY A 45 -2.84 11.30 7.15
C GLY A 45 -3.95 12.11 7.81
N GLY A 46 -5.05 11.45 8.20
CA GLY A 46 -6.17 12.06 8.91
C GLY A 46 -7.11 11.01 9.51
N PRO A 47 -8.22 11.41 10.16
CA PRO A 47 -9.12 10.48 10.84
C PRO A 47 -9.64 9.35 9.94
N ALA A 48 -10.00 9.66 8.69
CA ALA A 48 -10.47 8.71 7.68
C ALA A 48 -9.54 8.61 6.45
N SER A 49 -8.37 9.24 6.50
CA SER A 49 -7.43 9.31 5.36
C SER A 49 -6.20 8.46 5.66
N PHE A 50 -5.98 7.47 4.81
CA PHE A 50 -4.90 6.51 4.89
C PHE A 50 -4.16 6.44 3.55
N ALA A 51 -2.99 5.82 3.54
CA ALA A 51 -2.30 5.47 2.31
C ALA A 51 -1.40 4.25 2.51
N ILE A 52 -1.13 3.56 1.41
CA ILE A 52 0.02 2.66 1.29
C ILE A 52 1.11 3.41 0.53
N PHE A 53 2.34 3.37 1.05
CA PHE A 53 3.53 3.81 0.34
C PHE A 53 4.58 2.72 0.42
N ASP A 54 5.11 2.31 -0.71
CA ASP A 54 6.13 1.27 -0.78
C ASP A 54 7.14 1.57 -1.86
N THR A 55 8.29 0.89 -1.78
CA THR A 55 9.43 1.21 -2.62
C THR A 55 10.14 -0.03 -3.16
N PHE A 56 10.76 0.14 -4.32
CA PHE A 56 11.35 -0.95 -5.10
C PHE A 56 12.65 -0.51 -5.78
N ASP A 57 13.58 -1.44 -5.91
CA ASP A 57 14.85 -1.22 -6.62
C ASP A 57 14.68 -1.33 -8.16
N ASP A 58 13.72 -2.11 -8.63
CA ASP A 58 13.42 -2.33 -10.05
C ASP A 58 11.91 -2.51 -10.34
N GLU A 59 11.55 -2.49 -11.64
CA GLU A 59 10.18 -2.73 -12.12
C GLU A 59 9.70 -4.15 -11.78
N ALA A 60 10.60 -5.14 -11.78
CA ALA A 60 10.23 -6.52 -11.51
C ALA A 60 9.73 -6.71 -10.07
N GLY A 61 10.38 -6.07 -9.09
CA GLY A 61 9.93 -6.03 -7.70
C GLY A 61 8.59 -5.31 -7.56
N ARG A 62 8.41 -4.17 -8.24
CA ARG A 62 7.15 -3.41 -8.24
C ARG A 62 5.99 -4.21 -8.84
N ASP A 63 6.22 -4.87 -9.97
CA ASP A 63 5.20 -5.69 -10.62
C ASP A 63 4.91 -6.97 -9.82
N ALA A 64 5.91 -7.56 -9.16
CA ALA A 64 5.69 -8.69 -8.26
C ALA A 64 4.79 -8.30 -7.06
N HIS A 65 4.98 -7.11 -6.49
CA HIS A 65 4.11 -6.59 -5.42
C HIS A 65 2.67 -6.38 -5.90
N LEU A 66 2.48 -5.77 -7.08
CA LEU A 66 1.16 -5.54 -7.68
C LEU A 66 0.40 -6.83 -8.01
N ASN A 67 1.13 -7.94 -8.22
CA ASN A 67 0.56 -9.28 -8.42
C ASN A 67 0.64 -10.13 -7.14
N GLY A 68 1.02 -9.53 -6.01
CA GLY A 68 1.27 -10.20 -4.75
C GLY A 68 0.02 -10.36 -3.89
N LYS A 69 0.22 -10.93 -2.69
CA LYS A 69 -0.87 -11.24 -1.76
C LYS A 69 -1.53 -9.97 -1.19
N VAL A 70 -0.77 -8.90 -1.04
CA VAL A 70 -1.25 -7.62 -0.51
C VAL A 70 -2.20 -6.95 -1.50
N ALA A 71 -1.80 -6.88 -2.77
CA ALA A 71 -2.64 -6.38 -3.84
C ALA A 71 -3.93 -7.21 -4.00
N ALA A 72 -3.82 -8.55 -3.92
CA ALA A 72 -5.00 -9.43 -3.94
C ALA A 72 -5.96 -9.13 -2.78
N ALA A 73 -5.45 -9.01 -1.54
CA ALA A 73 -6.27 -8.68 -0.37
C ALA A 73 -6.94 -7.30 -0.48
N LEU A 74 -6.23 -6.30 -1.02
CA LEU A 74 -6.81 -4.98 -1.30
C LEU A 74 -7.94 -5.07 -2.33
N MET A 75 -7.74 -5.81 -3.42
CA MET A 75 -8.77 -6.00 -4.45
C MET A 75 -10.00 -6.73 -3.93
N GLU A 76 -9.83 -7.67 -3.00
CA GLU A 76 -10.96 -8.31 -2.30
C GLU A 76 -11.78 -7.30 -1.48
N LYS A 77 -11.11 -6.40 -0.75
CA LYS A 77 -11.79 -5.32 -0.01
C LYS A 77 -12.48 -4.30 -0.92
N ILE A 78 -11.88 -3.99 -2.07
CA ILE A 78 -12.51 -3.15 -3.09
C ILE A 78 -13.79 -3.80 -3.63
N LYS A 79 -13.74 -5.10 -3.95
CA LYS A 79 -14.91 -5.85 -4.45
C LYS A 79 -16.02 -5.95 -3.41
N ALA A 80 -15.68 -6.10 -2.13
CA ALA A 80 -16.67 -6.11 -1.05
C ALA A 80 -17.39 -4.75 -0.92
N GLY A 81 -16.68 -3.65 -1.22
CA GLY A 81 -17.28 -2.31 -1.33
C GLY A 81 -17.79 -1.75 -0.01
N ASP A 82 -17.39 -2.30 1.13
CA ASP A 82 -17.90 -1.97 2.46
C ASP A 82 -16.96 -1.06 3.27
N MET A 83 -15.68 -1.00 2.93
CA MET A 83 -14.65 -0.28 3.70
C MET A 83 -14.28 1.10 3.14
N PHE A 84 -14.18 1.24 1.82
CA PHE A 84 -13.58 2.43 1.18
C PHE A 84 -14.65 3.37 0.61
N ALA A 85 -14.51 4.68 0.84
CA ALA A 85 -15.44 5.70 0.35
C ALA A 85 -15.44 5.76 -1.19
N GLU A 86 -14.28 5.51 -1.78
CA GLU A 86 -14.05 5.36 -3.21
C GLU A 86 -13.04 4.23 -3.46
N PRO A 87 -13.04 3.60 -4.65
CA PRO A 87 -12.02 2.61 -5.00
C PRO A 87 -10.61 3.25 -4.94
N PRO A 88 -9.67 2.70 -4.16
CA PRO A 88 -8.29 3.20 -4.12
C PRO A 88 -7.64 3.16 -5.50
N GLU A 89 -7.02 4.27 -5.89
CA GLU A 89 -6.21 4.39 -7.10
C GLU A 89 -4.75 4.03 -6.80
N ILE A 90 -4.08 3.35 -7.73
CA ILE A 90 -2.67 2.98 -7.60
C ILE A 90 -1.82 3.91 -8.45
N HIS A 91 -1.02 4.75 -7.82
CA HIS A 91 -0.10 5.64 -8.52
C HIS A 91 1.30 5.00 -8.60
N LYS A 92 1.78 4.74 -9.82
CA LYS A 92 3.17 4.34 -10.09
C LYS A 92 4.08 5.57 -10.10
N LEU A 93 5.07 5.59 -9.20
CA LEU A 93 5.99 6.72 -9.03
C LEU A 93 7.42 6.32 -9.39
N VAL A 94 8.23 7.33 -9.73
CA VAL A 94 9.70 7.24 -9.87
C VAL A 94 10.33 8.04 -8.75
N ILE A 95 11.27 7.43 -8.04
CA ILE A 95 12.05 8.09 -7.00
C ILE A 95 13.24 8.79 -7.66
N ILE A 96 13.31 10.11 -7.49
CA ILE A 96 14.40 10.94 -8.03
C ILE A 96 15.58 11.06 -7.06
N ALA A 97 15.34 10.86 -5.76
CA ALA A 97 16.35 10.83 -4.70
C ALA A 97 15.75 10.17 -3.45
N ASP A 98 16.56 9.39 -2.74
CA ASP A 98 16.21 8.78 -1.46
C ASP A 98 17.37 8.88 -0.45
N LYS A 99 17.01 8.84 0.83
CA LYS A 99 17.96 8.67 1.93
C LYS A 99 17.52 7.45 2.73
N PRO A 100 18.16 6.28 2.55
CA PRO A 100 17.78 5.08 3.27
C PRO A 100 18.09 5.20 4.77
N ALA A 101 17.39 4.39 5.57
CA ALA A 101 17.74 4.21 6.98
C ALA A 101 19.18 3.67 7.09
N LYS A 102 19.86 4.03 8.18
CA LYS A 102 21.24 3.58 8.45
C LYS A 102 21.28 2.12 8.88
#